data_AF-A0A0N5BCM7-F1
#
_entry.id   AF-A0A0N5BCM7-F1
#
_cell.length_a   1.000
_cell.length_b   1.000
_cell.length_c   1.000
_cell.angle_alpha   90.00
_cell.angle_beta   90.00
_cell.angle_gamma   90.00
#
_symmetry.space_group_name_H-M   'P 1'
#
loop_
_entity.id
_entity.type
_entity.pdbx_description
1 polymer ?
#
loop_
_entity_poly.entity_id
_entity_poly.type
_entity_poly.pdbx_seq_one_letter_code
_entity_poly.pdbx_strand_id
1 'polypeptide(L)'
;MFSKNISLCILFFTTTFVIVNSDPASSVLDMAKGFGISKLSEFFGKKDFSSKDLEPNNLKDLTTKVLMTGELINVFTKSKNDLMNVANDQQKGALAKLGDVKNIFMNFKKTMDENPGSFALLKDNWKSVVEQIFKANNLQALVPLLGKINSSSSIYCGIITLLFPIIAAFINGHY
;
A
#
# COMPACT_ATOMS: atom_id res chain seq x y z
N MET A 1 61.07 9.63 29.23
CA MET A 1 60.83 10.18 27.89
C MET A 1 60.47 9.02 26.97
N PHE A 2 59.17 8.70 26.85
CA PHE A 2 58.65 7.73 25.87
C PHE A 2 57.25 8.16 25.48
N SER A 3 57.15 8.60 24.23
CA SER A 3 55.90 8.88 23.52
C SER A 3 55.12 7.57 23.35
N LYS A 4 53.84 7.56 23.71
CA LYS A 4 52.90 6.51 23.29
C LYS A 4 51.83 7.15 22.41
N ASN A 5 51.94 6.78 21.14
CA ASN A 5 51.06 7.16 20.05
C ASN A 5 49.60 6.89 20.38
N ILE A 6 48.79 7.95 20.33
CA ILE A 6 47.33 7.88 20.24
C ILE A 6 47.02 7.33 18.85
N SER A 7 46.64 6.05 18.78
CA SER A 7 46.10 5.44 17.57
C SER A 7 44.68 5.96 17.38
N LEU A 8 44.57 7.07 16.66
CA LEU A 8 43.32 7.66 16.20
C LEU A 8 42.73 6.74 15.11
N CYS A 9 41.92 5.76 15.50
CA CYS A 9 41.09 5.01 14.54
C CYS A 9 39.97 5.95 14.07
N ILE A 10 40.27 6.75 13.05
CA ILE A 10 39.27 7.43 12.24
C ILE A 10 38.50 6.34 11.50
N LEU A 11 37.40 5.88 12.09
CA LEU A 11 36.37 5.17 11.36
C LEU A 11 35.75 6.18 10.40
N PHE A 12 36.28 6.22 9.18
CA PHE A 12 35.57 6.75 8.03
C PHE A 12 34.29 5.94 7.90
N PHE A 13 33.19 6.50 8.41
CA PHE A 13 31.86 6.16 7.93
C PHE A 13 31.82 6.60 6.47
N THR A 14 32.30 5.74 5.57
CA THR A 14 31.85 5.76 4.19
C THR A 14 30.35 5.54 4.27
N THR A 15 29.60 6.62 4.14
CA THR A 15 28.18 6.61 3.83
C THR A 15 28.05 5.91 2.49
N THR A 16 28.01 4.58 2.54
CA THR A 16 27.29 3.79 1.56
C THR A 16 25.87 4.31 1.64
N PHE A 17 25.54 5.28 0.78
CA PHE A 17 24.20 5.36 0.26
C PHE A 17 23.95 4.00 -0.36
N VAL A 18 23.42 3.08 0.45
CA VAL A 18 22.64 1.98 -0.07
C VAL A 18 21.48 2.70 -0.74
N ILE A 19 21.64 2.96 -2.03
CA ILE A 19 20.52 3.19 -2.93
C ILE A 19 19.77 1.87 -2.84
N VAL A 20 18.90 1.75 -1.84
CA VAL A 20 17.83 0.79 -1.86
C VAL A 20 17.10 1.19 -3.13
N ASN A 21 17.24 0.38 -4.18
CA ASN A 21 16.28 0.38 -5.27
C ASN A 21 14.96 -0.05 -4.64
N SER A 22 14.33 0.87 -3.90
CA SER A 22 12.97 0.70 -3.44
C SER A 22 12.19 0.69 -4.73
N ASP A 23 11.78 -0.50 -5.14
CA ASP A 23 10.82 -0.66 -6.21
C ASP A 23 9.76 0.44 -6.02
N PRO A 24 9.50 1.30 -7.02
CA PRO A 24 8.47 2.31 -6.90
C PRO A 24 7.13 1.68 -6.46
N ALA A 25 6.94 0.37 -6.68
CA ALA A 25 5.88 -0.46 -6.07
C ALA A 25 5.89 -0.41 -4.54
N SER A 26 7.02 -0.70 -3.92
CA SER A 26 7.19 -0.81 -2.46
C SER A 26 6.95 0.51 -1.76
N SER A 27 7.52 1.62 -2.26
CA SER A 27 7.50 2.91 -1.54
C SER A 27 6.08 3.44 -1.26
N VAL A 28 5.18 3.33 -2.23
CA VAL A 28 3.77 3.74 -2.04
C VAL A 28 2.92 2.62 -1.45
N LEU A 29 3.24 1.32 -1.66
CA LEU A 29 2.58 0.26 -0.90
C LEU A 29 2.86 0.44 0.60
N ASP A 30 4.09 0.82 0.94
CA ASP A 30 4.54 1.13 2.30
C ASP A 30 3.86 2.39 2.85
N MET A 31 3.62 3.40 2.01
CA MET A 31 2.86 4.59 2.38
C MET A 31 1.34 4.34 2.48
N ALA A 32 0.80 3.41 1.70
CA ALA A 32 -0.62 3.07 1.63
C ALA A 32 -1.08 2.13 2.76
N LYS A 33 -0.14 1.43 3.43
CA LYS A 33 -0.38 0.62 4.65
C LYS A 33 -1.07 1.39 5.79
N GLY A 34 -1.20 2.71 5.70
CA GLY A 34 -1.95 3.55 6.64
C GLY A 34 -3.49 3.55 6.45
N PHE A 35 -4.02 3.02 5.35
CA PHE A 35 -5.47 2.93 5.14
C PHE A 35 -6.00 1.59 5.66
N GLY A 36 -6.48 1.57 6.91
CA GLY A 36 -7.10 0.37 7.47
C GLY A 36 -8.32 -0.11 6.67
N ILE A 37 -8.64 -1.41 6.76
CA ILE A 37 -9.78 -2.05 6.07
C ILE A 37 -11.11 -1.31 6.34
N SER A 38 -11.28 -0.75 7.54
CA SER A 38 -12.46 0.06 7.90
C SER A 38 -12.65 1.25 6.97
N LYS A 39 -11.59 2.04 6.72
CA LYS A 39 -11.62 3.23 5.87
C LYS A 39 -11.83 2.88 4.40
N LEU A 40 -11.26 1.76 3.94
CA LEU A 40 -11.51 1.24 2.60
C LEU A 40 -12.97 0.79 2.46
N SER A 41 -13.52 0.14 3.48
CA SER A 41 -14.91 -0.31 3.49
C SER A 41 -15.88 0.88 3.51
N GLU A 42 -15.57 1.93 4.24
CA GLU A 42 -16.37 3.17 4.27
C GLU A 42 -16.37 3.87 2.90
N PHE A 43 -15.20 3.99 2.26
CA PHE A 43 -15.07 4.69 0.99
C PHE A 43 -15.60 3.88 -0.20
N PHE A 44 -15.17 2.63 -0.34
CA PHE A 44 -15.51 1.77 -1.48
C PHE A 44 -16.84 1.04 -1.28
N GLY A 45 -17.20 0.70 -0.04
CA GLY A 45 -18.39 -0.09 0.28
C GLY A 45 -19.70 0.70 0.38
N LYS A 46 -19.67 2.02 0.15
CA LYS A 46 -20.90 2.82 0.07
C LYS A 46 -21.78 2.33 -1.08
N LYS A 47 -23.11 2.34 -0.88
CA LYS A 47 -24.10 1.79 -1.82
C LYS A 47 -23.97 2.35 -3.24
N ASP A 48 -23.60 3.63 -3.34
CA ASP A 48 -23.51 4.36 -4.60
C ASP A 48 -22.06 4.60 -5.05
N PHE A 49 -21.12 3.78 -4.59
CA PHE A 49 -19.73 3.87 -5.05
C PHE A 49 -19.64 3.68 -6.56
N SER A 50 -18.92 4.58 -7.21
CA SER A 50 -18.64 4.53 -8.64
C SER A 50 -17.21 4.94 -8.94
N SER A 51 -16.72 4.61 -10.13
CA SER A 51 -15.43 5.09 -10.63
C SER A 51 -15.30 6.62 -10.60
N LYS A 52 -16.42 7.36 -10.63
CA LYS A 52 -16.42 8.82 -10.56
C LYS A 52 -15.97 9.33 -9.20
N ASP A 53 -16.18 8.56 -8.13
CA ASP A 53 -15.68 8.90 -6.79
C ASP A 53 -14.15 8.91 -6.73
N LEU A 54 -13.49 8.27 -7.70
CA LEU A 54 -12.05 8.27 -7.85
C LEU A 54 -11.52 9.40 -8.76
N GLU A 55 -12.37 10.28 -9.31
CA GLU A 55 -11.92 11.41 -10.13
C GLU A 55 -11.33 12.54 -9.25
N PRO A 56 -10.04 12.89 -9.41
CA PRO A 56 -9.41 13.86 -8.52
C PRO A 56 -9.66 15.31 -8.93
N ASN A 57 -9.65 16.20 -7.94
CA ASN A 57 -9.77 17.66 -8.14
C ASN A 57 -8.43 18.41 -8.13
N ASN A 58 -7.40 17.83 -7.53
CA ASN A 58 -6.04 18.38 -7.48
C ASN A 58 -5.01 17.26 -7.21
N LEU A 59 -3.72 17.58 -7.19
CA LEU A 59 -2.64 16.61 -6.96
C LEU A 59 -2.74 15.89 -5.62
N LYS A 60 -3.08 16.62 -4.54
CA LYS A 60 -3.20 16.03 -3.20
C LYS A 60 -4.34 15.00 -3.16
N ASP A 61 -5.46 15.34 -3.77
CA ASP A 61 -6.62 14.47 -3.91
C ASP A 61 -6.31 13.25 -4.78
N LEU A 62 -5.62 13.45 -5.91
CA LEU A 62 -5.12 12.35 -6.75
C LEU A 62 -4.25 11.38 -5.95
N THR A 63 -3.21 11.88 -5.26
CA THR A 63 -2.33 11.03 -4.45
C THR A 63 -3.12 10.26 -3.40
N THR A 64 -4.09 10.89 -2.76
CA THR A 64 -4.96 10.22 -1.77
C THR A 64 -5.75 9.09 -2.39
N LYS A 65 -6.37 9.31 -3.56
CA LYS A 65 -7.16 8.30 -4.28
C LYS A 65 -6.29 7.15 -4.78
N VAL A 66 -5.11 7.44 -5.29
CA VAL A 66 -4.11 6.46 -5.71
C VAL A 66 -3.66 5.59 -4.54
N LEU A 67 -3.38 6.19 -3.37
CA LEU A 67 -3.04 5.45 -2.16
C LEU A 67 -4.19 4.52 -1.72
N MET A 68 -5.43 5.02 -1.69
CA MET A 68 -6.60 4.21 -1.32
C MET A 68 -6.82 3.02 -2.28
N THR A 69 -6.71 3.25 -3.59
CA THR A 69 -6.82 2.19 -4.59
C THR A 69 -5.67 1.19 -4.49
N GLY A 70 -4.45 1.67 -4.24
CA GLY A 70 -3.29 0.81 -4.01
C GLY A 70 -3.46 -0.11 -2.82
N GLU A 71 -3.98 0.41 -1.70
CA GLU A 71 -4.24 -0.42 -0.52
C GLU A 71 -5.40 -1.40 -0.75
N LEU A 72 -6.45 -0.99 -1.46
CA LEU A 72 -7.54 -1.89 -1.84
C LEU A 72 -7.00 -3.10 -2.64
N ILE A 73 -6.15 -2.85 -3.63
CA ILE A 73 -5.51 -3.89 -4.45
C ILE A 73 -4.61 -4.78 -3.58
N ASN A 74 -3.83 -4.18 -2.67
CA ASN A 74 -2.94 -4.88 -1.75
C ASN A 74 -3.72 -5.84 -0.83
N VAL A 75 -4.81 -5.36 -0.23
CA VAL A 75 -5.70 -6.14 0.65
C VAL A 75 -6.25 -7.36 -0.09
N PHE A 76 -6.82 -7.16 -1.29
CA PHE A 76 -7.33 -8.29 -2.07
C PHE A 76 -6.23 -9.24 -2.55
N THR A 77 -5.05 -8.72 -2.88
CA THR A 77 -3.91 -9.54 -3.31
C THR A 77 -3.43 -10.44 -2.17
N LYS A 78 -3.28 -9.88 -0.96
CA LYS A 78 -2.86 -10.64 0.23
C LYS A 78 -3.89 -11.68 0.66
N SER A 79 -5.17 -11.31 0.65
CA SER A 79 -6.26 -12.21 1.05
C SER A 79 -6.79 -13.07 -0.10
N LYS A 80 -6.15 -13.08 -1.28
CA LYS A 80 -6.69 -13.73 -2.49
C LYS A 80 -7.10 -15.18 -2.23
N ASN A 81 -6.22 -15.97 -1.61
CA ASN A 81 -6.46 -17.40 -1.39
C ASN A 81 -7.65 -17.63 -0.45
N ASP A 82 -7.75 -16.85 0.62
CA ASP A 82 -8.86 -16.93 1.57
C ASP A 82 -10.18 -16.53 0.92
N LEU A 83 -10.14 -15.47 0.10
CA LEU A 83 -11.31 -14.95 -0.60
C LEU A 83 -11.83 -15.89 -1.69
N MET A 84 -10.96 -16.64 -2.37
CA MET A 84 -11.36 -17.61 -3.38
C MET A 84 -12.35 -18.67 -2.84
N ASN A 85 -12.27 -19.00 -1.54
CA ASN A 85 -13.14 -19.99 -0.90
C ASN A 85 -14.55 -19.46 -0.59
N VAL A 86 -14.70 -18.14 -0.45
CA VAL A 86 -15.96 -17.49 -0.07
C VAL A 86 -16.57 -16.64 -1.19
N ALA A 87 -15.83 -16.45 -2.28
CA ALA A 87 -16.23 -15.70 -3.46
C ALA A 87 -17.20 -16.47 -4.36
N ASN A 88 -18.14 -15.76 -4.97
CA ASN A 88 -18.94 -16.29 -6.08
C ASN A 88 -18.13 -16.32 -7.40
N ASP A 89 -18.69 -16.86 -8.47
CA ASP A 89 -17.97 -17.05 -9.74
C ASP A 89 -17.50 -15.73 -10.37
N GLN A 90 -18.32 -14.67 -10.30
CA GLN A 90 -17.95 -13.35 -10.79
C GLN A 90 -16.76 -12.78 -10.00
N GLN A 91 -16.77 -12.95 -8.67
CA GLN A 91 -15.70 -12.51 -7.78
C GLN A 91 -14.42 -13.33 -7.98
N LYS A 92 -14.52 -14.66 -8.16
CA LYS A 92 -13.38 -15.51 -8.51
C LYS A 92 -12.73 -15.07 -9.82
N GLY A 93 -13.55 -14.74 -10.82
CA GLY A 93 -13.07 -14.17 -12.08
C GLY A 93 -12.29 -12.86 -11.90
N ALA A 94 -12.76 -11.97 -11.02
CA ALA A 94 -12.06 -10.73 -10.68
C ALA A 94 -10.79 -10.97 -9.84
N LEU A 95 -10.81 -11.90 -8.88
CA LEU A 95 -9.64 -12.31 -8.07
C LEU A 95 -8.53 -12.92 -8.95
N ALA A 96 -8.89 -13.64 -10.00
CA ALA A 96 -7.93 -14.19 -10.97
C ALA A 96 -7.16 -13.07 -11.69
N LYS A 97 -7.81 -11.94 -11.99
CA LYS A 97 -7.25 -10.78 -12.70
C LYS A 97 -6.46 -9.80 -11.83
N LEU A 98 -6.30 -10.07 -10.54
CA LEU A 98 -5.56 -9.17 -9.63
C LEU A 98 -4.11 -8.91 -10.06
N GLY A 99 -3.48 -9.84 -10.79
CA GLY A 99 -2.16 -9.61 -11.39
C GLY A 99 -2.17 -8.47 -12.41
N ASP A 100 -3.14 -8.48 -13.33
CA ASP A 100 -3.32 -7.44 -14.34
C ASP A 100 -3.67 -6.10 -13.70
N VAL A 101 -4.58 -6.12 -12.71
CA VAL A 101 -4.93 -4.93 -11.91
C VAL A 101 -3.70 -4.32 -11.26
N LYS A 102 -2.85 -5.15 -10.63
CA LYS A 102 -1.60 -4.69 -10.00
C LYS A 102 -0.68 -4.07 -11.04
N ASN A 103 -0.51 -4.70 -12.21
CA ASN A 103 0.35 -4.19 -13.26
C ASN A 103 -0.13 -2.83 -13.81
N ILE A 104 -1.43 -2.69 -14.07
CA ILE A 104 -2.04 -1.42 -14.53
C ILE A 104 -1.78 -0.31 -13.49
N PHE A 105 -2.06 -0.60 -12.22
CA PHE A 105 -1.83 0.35 -11.12
C PHE A 105 -0.34 0.73 -11.00
N MET A 106 0.55 -0.24 -11.15
CA MET A 106 1.99 -0.01 -11.06
C MET A 106 2.54 0.83 -12.22
N ASN A 107 2.02 0.63 -13.42
CA ASN A 107 2.38 1.46 -14.57
C ASN A 107 1.97 2.92 -14.34
N PHE A 108 0.77 3.16 -13.80
CA PHE A 108 0.33 4.51 -13.47
C PHE A 108 1.22 5.17 -12.40
N LYS A 109 1.61 4.42 -11.37
CA LYS A 109 2.53 4.94 -10.35
C LYS A 109 3.86 5.36 -10.94
N LYS A 110 4.44 4.54 -11.81
CA LYS A 110 5.65 4.92 -12.56
C LYS A 110 5.44 6.23 -13.32
N THR A 111 4.28 6.41 -13.97
CA THR A 111 3.94 7.68 -14.63
C THR A 111 3.86 8.87 -13.65
N MET A 112 3.32 8.69 -12.44
CA MET A 112 3.31 9.73 -11.40
C MET A 112 4.72 10.12 -10.97
N ASP A 113 5.59 9.13 -10.77
CA ASP A 113 6.98 9.34 -10.33
C ASP A 113 7.81 10.05 -11.42
N GLU A 114 7.56 9.73 -12.69
CA GLU A 114 8.22 10.35 -13.86
C GLU A 114 7.68 11.76 -14.17
N ASN A 115 6.46 12.09 -13.73
CA ASN A 115 5.80 13.36 -14.05
C ASN A 115 5.34 14.12 -12.79
N PRO A 116 6.25 14.41 -11.83
CA PRO A 116 5.87 15.05 -10.58
C PRO A 116 5.29 16.44 -10.85
N GLY A 117 4.06 16.67 -10.39
CA GLY A 117 3.38 17.97 -10.50
C GLY A 117 2.48 18.15 -11.73
N SER A 118 2.46 17.22 -12.68
CA SER A 118 1.65 17.35 -13.90
C SER A 118 0.19 16.88 -13.69
N PHE A 119 -0.61 17.68 -12.98
CA PHE A 119 -1.96 17.27 -12.58
C PHE A 119 -2.87 16.90 -13.76
N ALA A 120 -2.89 17.71 -14.82
CA ALA A 120 -3.79 17.49 -15.96
C ALA A 120 -3.50 16.14 -16.64
N LEU A 121 -2.24 15.88 -16.95
CA LEU A 121 -1.79 14.60 -17.54
C LEU A 121 -2.10 13.43 -16.62
N LEU A 122 -1.80 13.55 -15.33
CA LEU A 122 -2.01 12.48 -14.37
C LEU A 122 -3.50 12.22 -14.10
N LYS A 123 -4.35 13.24 -14.16
CA LYS A 123 -5.81 13.10 -14.03
C LYS A 123 -6.40 12.28 -15.17
N ASP A 124 -6.01 12.57 -16.41
CA ASP A 124 -6.52 11.86 -17.58
C ASP A 124 -6.03 10.40 -17.61
N ASN A 125 -4.76 10.18 -17.30
CA ASN A 125 -4.20 8.84 -17.15
C ASN A 125 -4.88 8.06 -16.01
N TRP A 126 -5.12 8.71 -14.87
CA TRP A 126 -5.80 8.09 -13.74
C TRP A 126 -7.22 7.67 -14.09
N LYS A 127 -7.96 8.49 -14.85
CA LYS A 127 -9.30 8.12 -15.31
C LYS A 127 -9.28 6.80 -16.10
N SER A 128 -8.34 6.65 -17.04
CA SER A 128 -8.17 5.41 -17.81
C SER A 128 -7.84 4.22 -16.90
N VAL A 129 -6.95 4.42 -15.92
CA VAL A 129 -6.57 3.40 -14.94
C VAL A 129 -7.76 2.93 -14.11
N VAL A 130 -8.57 3.87 -13.60
CA VAL A 130 -9.76 3.53 -12.83
C VAL A 130 -10.75 2.73 -13.67
N GLU A 131 -10.97 3.09 -14.93
CA GLU A 131 -11.86 2.33 -15.82
C GLU A 131 -11.35 0.92 -16.08
N GLN A 132 -10.05 0.76 -16.35
CA GLN A 132 -9.45 -0.55 -16.55
C GLN A 132 -9.52 -1.42 -15.28
N ILE A 133 -9.28 -0.85 -14.11
CA ILE A 133 -9.27 -1.59 -12.85
C ILE A 133 -10.70 -1.95 -12.41
N PHE A 134 -11.59 -0.96 -12.31
CA PHE A 134 -12.90 -1.15 -11.70
C PHE A 134 -13.94 -1.70 -12.67
N LYS A 135 -13.89 -1.33 -13.96
CA LYS A 135 -14.86 -1.80 -14.96
C LYS A 135 -14.33 -3.03 -15.69
N ALA A 136 -13.19 -2.92 -16.39
CA ALA A 136 -12.71 -4.01 -17.25
C ALA A 136 -12.21 -5.24 -16.47
N ASN A 137 -11.46 -5.00 -15.39
CA ASN A 137 -10.98 -6.07 -14.50
C ASN A 137 -11.91 -6.33 -13.31
N ASN A 138 -13.04 -5.60 -13.24
CA ASN A 138 -14.13 -5.85 -12.31
C ASN A 138 -13.72 -5.84 -10.82
N LEU A 139 -12.77 -4.97 -10.44
CA LEU A 139 -12.37 -4.83 -9.04
C LEU A 139 -13.56 -4.41 -8.15
N GLN A 140 -14.56 -3.72 -8.72
CA GLN A 140 -15.79 -3.34 -8.03
C GLN A 140 -16.54 -4.54 -7.44
N ALA A 141 -16.56 -5.69 -8.12
CA ALA A 141 -17.22 -6.89 -7.61
C ALA A 141 -16.55 -7.46 -6.35
N LEU A 142 -15.29 -7.12 -6.09
CA LEU A 142 -14.56 -7.57 -4.91
C LEU A 142 -14.87 -6.73 -3.66
N VAL A 143 -15.38 -5.49 -3.83
CA VAL A 143 -15.64 -4.57 -2.70
C VAL A 143 -16.47 -5.21 -1.56
N PRO A 144 -17.56 -5.96 -1.83
CA PRO A 144 -18.31 -6.64 -0.77
C PRO A 144 -17.49 -7.65 0.05
N LEU A 145 -16.39 -8.17 -0.51
CA LEU A 145 -15.51 -9.10 0.18
C LEU A 145 -14.63 -8.44 1.23
N LEU A 146 -14.49 -7.11 1.24
CA LEU A 146 -13.77 -6.39 2.31
C LEU A 146 -14.33 -6.73 3.70
N GLY A 147 -15.66 -6.86 3.81
CA GLY A 147 -16.32 -7.26 5.05
C GLY A 147 -15.94 -8.68 5.51
N LYS A 148 -15.57 -9.57 4.59
CA LYS A 148 -15.15 -10.94 4.88
C LYS A 148 -13.71 -11.03 5.40
N ILE A 149 -12.85 -10.09 5.02
CA ILE A 149 -11.45 -10.04 5.48
C ILE A 149 -11.39 -9.64 6.97
N ASN A 150 -12.29 -8.75 7.40
CA ASN A 150 -12.36 -8.31 8.80
C ASN A 150 -12.89 -9.40 9.74
N SER A 151 -13.74 -10.32 9.25
CA SER A 151 -14.32 -11.41 10.05
C SER A 151 -13.29 -12.44 10.53
N SER A 152 -12.17 -12.57 9.80
CA SER A 152 -11.08 -13.51 10.11
C SER A 152 -10.00 -12.89 11.00
N SER A 153 -10.04 -11.58 11.26
CA SER A 153 -8.97 -10.82 11.92
C SER A 153 -9.15 -10.65 13.43
N SER A 154 -10.24 -11.18 14.01
CA SER A 154 -10.55 -11.12 15.46
C SER A 154 -9.55 -11.88 16.36
N ILE A 155 -8.48 -12.46 15.80
CA ILE A 155 -7.53 -13.32 16.53
C ILE A 155 -6.12 -12.71 16.64
N TYR A 156 -5.79 -11.63 15.90
CA TYR A 156 -4.40 -11.13 15.81
C TYR A 156 -4.09 -9.79 16.51
N CYS A 157 -5.08 -9.10 17.08
CA CYS A 157 -4.83 -7.87 17.84
C CYS A 157 -4.26 -8.10 19.26
N GLY A 158 -4.13 -9.35 19.71
CA GLY A 158 -3.63 -9.68 21.06
C GLY A 158 -2.11 -9.78 21.20
N ILE A 159 -1.35 -9.83 20.10
CA ILE A 159 0.07 -10.22 20.15
C ILE A 159 1.01 -8.99 20.07
N ILE A 160 0.59 -7.90 19.43
CA ILE A 160 1.45 -6.71 19.26
C ILE A 160 1.53 -5.87 20.55
N THR A 161 0.52 -5.91 21.42
CA THR A 161 0.52 -5.19 22.70
C THR A 161 1.47 -5.79 23.74
N LEU A 162 1.94 -7.03 23.54
CA LEU A 162 2.84 -7.72 24.48
C LEU A 162 4.33 -7.53 24.17
N LEU A 163 4.71 -6.95 23.03
CA LEU A 163 6.12 -6.77 22.64
C LEU A 163 6.67 -5.36 22.91
N PHE A 164 5.80 -4.38 23.19
CA PHE A 164 6.23 -3.02 23.53
C PHE A 164 7.01 -2.87 24.86
N PRO A 165 6.74 -3.64 25.93
CA PRO A 165 7.51 -3.49 27.18
C PRO A 165 8.89 -4.16 27.17
N ILE A 166 9.20 -5.02 26.20
CA ILE A 166 10.50 -5.71 26.16
C ILE A 166 11.61 -4.83 25.58
N ILE A 167 11.29 -3.96 24.61
CA ILE A 167 12.27 -3.03 24.01
C ILE A 167 12.60 -1.88 24.96
N ALA A 168 11.62 -1.41 25.76
CA ALA A 168 11.85 -0.34 26.74
C ALA A 168 12.74 -0.79 27.93
N ALA A 169 12.71 -2.08 28.30
CA ALA A 169 13.54 -2.61 29.38
C ALA A 169 15.03 -2.73 29.00
N PHE A 170 15.37 -2.91 27.71
CA PHE A 170 16.76 -2.99 27.26
C PHE A 170 17.46 -1.63 27.13
N ILE A 171 16.71 -0.54 27.01
CA ILE A 171 17.27 0.81 26.83
C ILE A 171 17.60 1.48 28.18
N ASN A 172 16.92 1.11 29.26
CA ASN A 172 17.16 1.69 30.60
C ASN A 172 18.13 0.89 31.50
N GLY A 173 18.73 -0.19 31.00
CA GLY A 173 19.70 -1.00 31.74
C GLY A 173 21.18 -0.63 31.55
N HIS A 174 21.49 0.39 30.73
CA HIS A 174 22.86 0.76 30.35
C HIS A 174 23.14 2.27 30.49
N TYR A 175 22.72 2.88 31.58
CA TYR A 175 23.26 4.16 32.06
C TYR A 175 23.64 4.05 33.54
#